data_AF-D3VH40-F1
#
_entry.id   AF-D3VH40-F1
#
_cell.length_a   1.000
_cell.length_b   1.000
_cell.length_c   1.000
_cell.angle_alpha   90.00
_cell.angle_beta   90.00
_cell.angle_gamma   90.00
#
_symmetry.space_group_name_H-M   'P 1'
#
loop_
_entity.id
_entity.type
_entity.pdbx_description
1 polymer ?
#
loop_
_entity_poly.entity_id
_entity_poly.type
_entity_poly.pdbx_seq_one_letter_code
_entity_poly.pdbx_strand_id
1 'polypeptide(L)'
;MRQAKLSKDYHRKPVRLHSEYHSLYRGYERYGDSYYPSQKQIAVKYKSRIELFYLPPYSPELNLDEYLNGDLKSALRHSSPARNQQELESKAKNHLRKLKKRNNHVARFFLYLKICYAA
;
A
#
# COMPACT_ATOMS: atom_id res chain seq x y z
N MET A 1 21.93 25.55 9.92
CA MET A 1 20.75 26.20 9.31
C MET A 1 20.54 25.67 7.89
N ARG A 2 19.43 24.98 7.65
CA ARG A 2 18.55 25.14 6.47
C ARG A 2 17.42 24.13 6.63
N GLN A 3 16.31 24.63 7.19
CA GLN A 3 15.00 23.99 7.08
C GLN A 3 14.66 23.93 5.59
N ALA A 4 14.47 22.73 5.05
CA ALA A 4 13.73 22.56 3.79
C ALA A 4 12.34 22.07 4.16
N LYS A 5 11.45 23.05 4.41
CA LYS A 5 10.00 22.84 4.41
C LYS A 5 9.62 22.39 3.01
N LEU A 6 9.25 21.13 2.84
CA LEU A 6 8.44 20.69 1.71
C LEU A 6 7.28 19.86 2.28
N SER A 7 6.27 20.53 2.82
CA SER A 7 4.98 19.91 3.10
C SER A 7 4.33 19.57 1.77
N LYS A 8 4.50 18.32 1.32
CA LYS A 8 3.52 17.72 0.42
C LYS A 8 2.41 17.20 1.32
N ASP A 9 1.43 18.05 1.56
CA ASP A 9 0.22 17.74 2.32
C ASP A 9 -0.59 16.69 1.56
N TYR A 10 -0.25 15.42 1.74
CA TYR A 10 -1.18 14.33 1.49
C TYR A 10 -2.37 14.56 2.41
N HIS A 11 -3.47 15.05 1.84
CA HIS A 11 -4.57 15.58 2.63
C HIS A 11 -5.08 14.54 3.63
N ARG A 12 -4.82 14.81 4.93
CA ARG A 12 -5.54 14.25 6.07
C ARG A 12 -7.01 14.63 5.94
N LYS A 13 -7.77 13.87 5.17
CA LYS A 13 -9.21 14.07 5.10
C LYS A 13 -9.84 13.16 6.15
N PRO A 14 -10.49 13.71 7.20
CA PRO A 14 -11.32 12.90 8.06
C PRO A 14 -12.35 12.20 7.18
N VAL A 15 -12.74 10.97 7.54
CA VAL A 15 -13.79 10.20 6.83
C VAL A 15 -15.10 11.00 6.87
N ARG A 16 -15.27 11.92 5.92
CA ARG A 16 -16.56 12.49 5.56
C ARG A 16 -17.03 11.65 4.39
N LEU A 17 -18.10 10.89 4.62
CA LEU A 17 -18.91 10.33 3.55
C LEU A 17 -19.51 11.51 2.79
N HIS A 18 -18.77 12.10 1.86
CA HIS A 18 -19.25 13.23 1.09
C HIS A 18 -19.25 12.91 -0.40
N SER A 19 -20.39 13.24 -0.99
CA SER A 19 -20.95 12.88 -2.30
C SER A 19 -20.12 13.29 -3.51
N GLU A 20 -19.02 14.02 -3.33
CA GLU A 20 -18.23 14.59 -4.42
C GLU A 20 -17.29 13.59 -5.10
N TYR A 21 -17.01 12.43 -4.48
CA TYR A 21 -16.22 11.37 -5.11
C TYR A 21 -17.00 10.55 -6.16
N HIS A 22 -18.31 10.76 -6.32
CA HIS A 22 -19.12 9.95 -7.24
C HIS A 22 -18.77 10.18 -8.73
N SER A 23 -18.31 11.38 -9.14
CA SER A 23 -18.12 11.64 -10.57
C SER A 23 -16.90 10.95 -11.19
N LEU A 24 -15.82 10.75 -10.42
CA LEU A 24 -14.59 10.08 -10.88
C LEU A 24 -14.69 8.54 -10.86
N TYR A 25 -15.61 7.98 -10.07
CA TYR A 25 -15.83 6.54 -9.95
C TYR A 25 -17.07 6.05 -10.73
N ARG A 26 -17.66 6.88 -11.60
CA ARG A 26 -18.84 6.53 -12.41
C ARG A 26 -18.66 5.27 -13.28
N GLY A 27 -17.41 4.87 -13.58
CA GLY A 27 -17.10 3.60 -14.26
C GLY A 27 -17.08 2.36 -13.36
N TYR A 28 -16.96 2.53 -12.05
CA TYR A 28 -16.91 1.45 -11.05
C TYR A 28 -18.30 1.09 -10.49
N GLU A 29 -19.33 1.91 -10.75
CA GLU A 29 -20.72 1.63 -10.38
C GLU A 29 -21.24 0.31 -10.98
N ARG A 30 -20.67 -0.16 -12.11
CA ARG A 30 -21.04 -1.46 -12.71
C ARG A 30 -20.61 -2.70 -11.90
N TYR A 31 -19.70 -2.57 -10.92
CA TYR A 31 -19.21 -3.70 -10.12
C TYR A 31 -19.82 -3.78 -8.71
N GLY A 32 -20.66 -2.82 -8.32
CA GLY A 32 -21.50 -2.86 -7.13
C GLY A 32 -20.78 -2.98 -5.78
N ASP A 33 -21.49 -2.67 -4.71
CA ASP A 33 -21.01 -2.80 -3.32
C ASP A 33 -20.64 -4.24 -2.91
N SER A 34 -20.83 -5.24 -3.77
CA SER A 34 -20.47 -6.64 -3.53
C SER A 34 -18.95 -6.89 -3.58
N TYR A 35 -18.18 -6.12 -4.37
CA TYR A 35 -16.77 -6.43 -4.64
C TYR A 35 -15.78 -5.86 -3.59
N TYR A 36 -16.09 -4.72 -2.95
CA TYR A 36 -15.32 -4.18 -1.80
C TYR A 36 -16.18 -3.55 -0.67
N PRO A 37 -17.20 -4.26 -0.14
CA PRO A 37 -18.04 -3.73 0.95
C PRO A 37 -17.28 -3.59 2.28
N SER A 38 -16.34 -4.50 2.52
CA SER A 38 -15.71 -4.66 3.83
C SER A 38 -14.75 -3.53 4.20
N GLN A 39 -14.01 -2.99 3.25
CA GLN A 39 -12.99 -1.97 3.52
C GLN A 39 -13.63 -0.66 4.00
N LYS A 40 -14.69 -0.20 3.31
CA LYS A 40 -15.46 0.98 3.72
C LYS A 40 -16.13 0.75 5.08
N GLN A 41 -16.71 -0.43 5.30
CA GLN A 41 -17.33 -0.77 6.58
C GLN A 41 -16.32 -0.84 7.73
N ILE A 42 -15.14 -1.41 7.52
CA ILE A 42 -14.05 -1.45 8.51
C ILE A 42 -13.56 -0.04 8.81
N ALA A 43 -13.34 0.79 7.80
CA ALA A 43 -12.93 2.18 7.98
C ALA A 43 -13.95 2.99 8.80
N VAL A 44 -15.24 2.79 8.54
CA VAL A 44 -16.32 3.43 9.32
C VAL A 44 -16.35 2.88 10.76
N LYS A 45 -16.33 1.55 10.92
CA LYS A 45 -16.41 0.87 12.23
C LYS A 45 -15.24 1.23 13.15
N TYR A 46 -14.05 1.42 12.59
CA TYR A 46 -12.82 1.69 13.34
C TYR A 46 -12.27 3.10 13.08
N LYS A 47 -13.14 4.06 12.72
CA LYS A 47 -12.76 5.44 12.39
C LYS A 47 -11.95 6.14 13.49
N SER A 48 -12.12 5.76 14.76
CA SER A 48 -11.35 6.29 15.89
C SER A 48 -10.01 5.59 16.13
N ARG A 49 -9.74 4.48 15.44
CA ARG A 49 -8.54 3.64 15.63
C ARG A 49 -7.64 3.59 14.38
N ILE A 50 -8.15 3.99 13.22
CA ILE A 50 -7.46 3.86 11.93
C ILE A 50 -7.50 5.22 11.24
N GLU A 51 -6.32 5.74 10.89
CA GLU A 51 -6.18 6.90 10.02
C GLU A 51 -6.13 6.45 8.56
N LEU A 52 -6.84 7.17 7.68
CA LEU A 52 -6.85 6.90 6.24
C LEU A 52 -6.02 7.94 5.49
N PHE A 53 -5.07 7.45 4.71
CA PHE A 53 -4.27 8.26 3.79
C PHE A 53 -4.69 7.97 2.36
N TYR A 54 -5.02 9.02 1.61
CA TYR A 54 -5.38 8.91 0.21
C TYR A 54 -4.20 9.28 -0.67
N LEU A 55 -3.77 8.34 -1.50
CA LEU A 55 -2.75 8.58 -2.50
C LEU A 55 -3.37 9.24 -3.75
N PRO A 56 -2.67 10.18 -4.40
CA PRO A 56 -3.05 10.64 -5.72
C PRO A 56 -3.17 9.46 -6.71
N PRO A 57 -4.11 9.53 -7.67
CA PRO A 57 -4.21 8.52 -8.72
C PRO A 57 -2.88 8.33 -9.46
N TYR A 58 -2.63 7.11 -9.92
CA TYR A 58 -1.45 6.76 -10.73
C TYR A 58 -0.10 7.13 -10.11
N SER A 59 0.02 7.09 -8.78
CA SER A 59 1.25 7.42 -8.06
C SER A 59 1.87 6.19 -7.37
N PRO A 60 2.33 5.18 -8.11
CA PRO A 60 2.89 3.94 -7.56
C PRO A 60 4.13 4.19 -6.69
N GLU A 61 4.89 5.26 -6.94
CA GLU A 61 6.06 5.63 -6.17
C GLU A 61 5.77 6.03 -4.72
N LEU A 62 4.49 6.28 -4.41
CA LEU A 62 3.99 6.57 -3.09
C LEU A 62 3.47 5.31 -2.39
N ASN A 63 3.20 4.23 -3.12
CA ASN A 63 2.64 3.03 -2.52
C ASN A 63 3.75 2.17 -1.92
N LEU A 64 3.66 1.90 -0.61
CA LEU A 64 4.63 1.09 0.11
C LEU A 64 4.71 -0.35 -0.43
N ASP A 65 3.59 -0.87 -0.96
CA ASP A 65 3.54 -2.21 -1.52
C ASP A 65 4.49 -2.40 -2.72
N GLU A 66 4.81 -1.35 -3.48
CA GLU A 66 5.72 -1.43 -4.62
C GLU A 66 7.15 -1.70 -4.18
N TYR A 67 7.54 -1.25 -2.99
CA TYR A 67 8.85 -1.54 -2.40
C TYR A 67 8.92 -2.99 -1.93
N LEU A 68 7.86 -3.47 -1.27
CA LEU A 68 7.73 -4.87 -0.88
C LEU A 68 7.72 -5.80 -2.12
N ASN A 69 6.93 -5.44 -3.12
CA ASN A 69 6.79 -6.18 -4.37
C ASN A 69 8.08 -6.15 -5.18
N GLY A 70 8.80 -5.03 -5.19
CA GLY A 70 10.11 -4.90 -5.81
C GLY A 70 11.15 -5.81 -5.14
N ASP A 71 11.20 -5.81 -3.80
CA ASP A 71 12.07 -6.70 -3.02
C ASP A 71 11.75 -8.18 -3.30
N LEU A 72 10.46 -8.54 -3.30
CA LEU A 72 10.00 -9.90 -3.61
C LEU A 72 10.33 -10.33 -5.04
N LYS A 73 9.97 -9.52 -6.05
CA LYS A 73 10.24 -9.81 -7.47
C LYS A 73 11.73 -9.93 -7.73
N SER A 74 12.53 -9.07 -7.11
CA SER A 74 13.99 -9.16 -7.16
C SER A 74 14.48 -10.47 -6.57
N ALA A 75 14.05 -10.84 -5.37
CA ALA A 75 14.45 -12.10 -4.73
C ALA A 75 14.07 -13.33 -5.56
N LEU A 76 12.88 -13.33 -6.15
CA LEU A 76 12.43 -14.41 -7.03
C LEU A 76 13.27 -14.49 -8.31
N ARG A 77 13.60 -13.35 -8.93
CA ARG A 77 14.44 -13.30 -10.13
C ARG A 77 15.85 -13.85 -9.91
N HIS A 78 16.44 -13.60 -8.74
CA HIS A 78 17.77 -14.12 -8.39
C HIS A 78 17.75 -15.56 -7.85
N SER A 79 16.56 -16.12 -7.59
CA SER A 79 16.40 -17.53 -7.21
C SER A 79 16.34 -18.42 -8.46
N SER A 80 16.55 -19.72 -8.28
CA SER A 80 16.26 -20.70 -9.33
C SER A 80 14.84 -20.50 -9.87
N PRO A 81 14.59 -20.55 -11.20
CA PRO A 81 13.24 -20.43 -11.75
C PRO A 81 12.28 -21.46 -11.14
N ALA A 82 11.05 -21.06 -10.83
CA ALA A 82 10.01 -21.99 -10.41
C ALA A 82 9.45 -22.74 -11.62
N ARG A 83 9.22 -24.04 -11.47
CA ARG A 83 8.71 -24.93 -12.54
C ARG A 83 7.20 -25.10 -12.49
N ASN A 84 6.56 -24.73 -11.39
CA ASN A 84 5.11 -24.78 -11.20
C ASN A 84 4.63 -23.73 -10.19
N GLN A 85 3.30 -23.56 -10.10
CA GLN A 85 2.66 -22.59 -9.22
C GLN A 85 2.97 -22.83 -7.72
N GLN A 86 2.95 -24.08 -7.26
CA GLN A 86 3.22 -24.43 -5.86
C GLN A 86 4.64 -24.03 -5.45
N GLU A 87 5.61 -24.26 -6.32
CA GLU A 87 7.00 -23.88 -6.10
C GLU A 87 7.17 -22.36 -6.05
N LEU A 88 6.52 -21.63 -6.96
CA LEU A 88 6.53 -20.17 -6.96
C LEU A 88 5.93 -19.60 -5.68
N GLU A 89 4.78 -20.13 -5.25
CA GLU A 89 4.11 -19.73 -4.02
C GLU A 89 4.98 -20.01 -2.79
N SER A 90 5.60 -21.19 -2.74
CA SER A 90 6.52 -21.57 -1.66
C SER A 90 7.71 -20.62 -1.58
N LYS A 91 8.33 -20.28 -2.71
CA LYS A 91 9.44 -19.31 -2.78
C LYS A 91 9.01 -17.94 -2.29
N ALA A 92 7.85 -17.44 -2.75
CA ALA A 92 7.32 -16.16 -2.31
C ALA A 92 7.04 -16.13 -0.80
N LYS A 93 6.35 -17.15 -0.27
CA LYS A 93 6.08 -17.29 1.18
C LYS A 93 7.36 -17.34 1.99
N ASN A 94 8.35 -18.11 1.54
CA ASN A 94 9.64 -18.24 2.23
C ASN A 94 10.40 -16.91 2.24
N HIS A 95 10.39 -16.16 1.14
CA HIS A 95 10.96 -14.82 1.09
C HIS A 95 10.28 -13.87 2.07
N LEU A 96 8.95 -13.77 2.04
CA LEU A 96 8.18 -12.90 2.94
C LEU A 96 8.37 -13.27 4.41
N ARG A 97 8.48 -14.56 4.75
CA ARG A 97 8.81 -15.02 6.11
C ARG A 97 10.21 -14.61 6.55
N LYS A 98 11.20 -14.67 5.65
CA LYS A 98 12.56 -14.19 5.94
C LYS A 98 12.57 -12.67 6.12
N LEU A 99 11.86 -11.95 5.27
CA LEU A 99 11.72 -10.50 5.32
C LEU A 99 11.09 -10.04 6.65
N LYS A 100 10.03 -10.71 7.11
CA LYS A 100 9.41 -10.46 8.42
C LYS A 100 10.39 -10.56 9.60
N LYS A 101 11.42 -11.40 9.50
CA LYS A 101 12.46 -11.54 10.54
C LYS A 101 13.56 -10.48 10.43
N ARG A 102 13.64 -9.74 9.32
CA ARG A 102 14.65 -8.72 9.03
C ARG A 102 14.06 -7.32 9.24
N ASN A 103 13.74 -6.98 10.49
CA ASN A 103 13.10 -5.72 10.85
C ASN A 103 13.86 -4.49 10.31
N ASN A 104 15.20 -4.52 10.32
CA ASN A 104 16.03 -3.44 9.77
C ASN A 104 15.82 -3.25 8.26
N HIS A 105 15.58 -4.32 7.51
CA HIS A 105 15.31 -4.23 6.07
C HIS A 105 13.92 -3.67 5.80
N VAL A 106 12.93 -4.09 6.60
CA VAL A 106 11.56 -3.56 6.52
C VAL A 106 11.53 -2.07 6.90
N ALA A 107 12.25 -1.66 7.94
CA ALA A 107 12.35 -0.27 8.37
C ALA A 107 12.89 0.64 7.25
N ARG A 108 13.79 0.12 6.40
CA ARG A 108 14.34 0.89 5.27
C ARG A 108 13.29 1.27 4.23
N PHE A 109 12.18 0.54 4.11
CA PHE A 109 11.09 0.94 3.21
C PHE A 109 10.48 2.28 3.63
N PHE A 110 10.43 2.56 4.93
CA PHE A 110 9.87 3.79 5.49
C PHE A 110 10.83 4.99 5.48
N LEU A 111 12.13 4.78 5.20
CA LEU A 111 13.12 5.85 5.13
C LEU A 111 13.01 6.68 3.84
N TYR A 112 12.24 6.22 2.86
CA TYR A 112 12.07 6.95 1.62
C TYR A 112 11.09 8.11 1.81
N LEU A 113 11.53 9.33 1.44
CA LEU A 113 10.80 10.58 1.68
C LEU A 113 9.35 10.55 1.17
N LYS A 114 9.08 9.78 0.12
CA LYS A 114 7.73 9.67 -0.48
C LYS A 114 6.77 8.75 0.29
N ILE A 115 7.27 7.94 1.23
CA ILE A 115 6.47 6.98 2.02
C ILE A 115 6.39 7.39 3.49
N CYS A 116 6.92 8.55 3.89
CA CYS A 116 6.88 8.99 5.28
C CYS A 116 5.46 9.08 5.86
N TYR A 117 4.41 9.14 5.04
CA TYR A 117 3.02 9.08 5.50
C TYR A 117 2.63 7.73 6.12
N ALA A 118 3.36 6.65 5.81
CA ALA A 118 3.08 5.29 6.27
C ALA A 118 4.00 4.84 7.41
N ALA A 119 4.93 5.68 7.85
CA ALA A 119 5.97 5.39 8.83
C ALA A 119 5.48 5.48 10.28
#